data_AF-A0A831VNC2-F1
#
_entry.id   AF-A0A831VNC2-F1
#
_cell.length_a   1.000
_cell.length_b   1.000
_cell.length_c   1.000
_cell.angle_alpha   90.00
_cell.angle_beta   90.00
_cell.angle_gamma   90.00
#
_symmetry.space_group_name_H-M   'P 1'
#
loop_
_entity.id
_entity.type
_entity.pdbx_description
1 polymer ?
#
loop_
_entity_poly.entity_id
_entity_poly.type
_entity_poly.pdbx_seq_one_letter_code
_entity_poly.pdbx_strand_id
1 'polypeptide(L)'
;MLTTFQSNLLNIGRRAYRLPERIIKRLVRKNYYTARAYYYYQLRRLDSQYKELPLLVHQMGKVGSSSVTKSLEMATIGRRIYHTHSLRPEMIEKYERKRRGYLGTDREGDLRHIWQYRYLREQIERGFLENGKKWKVVTLIRDPIARNISDFFENTEMLPSTSEQELRLRSVEYDFEIIIVNNGLDELIQLFFEKFPHDYRRDFLT
;
A
#
# COMPACT_ATOMS: atom_id res chain seq x y z
N MET A 1 47.01 25.37 -23.21
CA MET A 1 47.31 25.49 -21.77
C MET A 1 46.05 26.06 -21.12
N LEU A 2 45.36 25.29 -20.23
CA LEU A 2 44.05 25.54 -19.57
C LEU A 2 42.83 24.70 -20.05
N THR A 3 42.97 23.39 -20.22
CA THR A 3 41.79 22.48 -20.37
C THR A 3 41.90 21.16 -19.63
N THR A 4 42.76 21.06 -18.60
CA THR A 4 43.01 19.77 -17.91
C THR A 4 42.68 19.77 -16.41
N PHE A 5 42.15 20.86 -15.84
CA PHE A 5 42.00 20.99 -14.38
C PHE A 5 40.56 20.96 -13.82
N GLN A 6 39.51 20.91 -14.66
CA GLN A 6 38.12 20.83 -14.16
C GLN A 6 37.46 19.44 -14.30
N SER A 7 38.06 18.50 -15.04
CA SER A 7 37.49 17.14 -15.22
C SER A 7 37.80 16.17 -14.08
N ASN A 8 38.71 16.53 -13.15
CA ASN A 8 39.12 15.65 -12.06
C ASN A 8 38.34 15.82 -10.74
N LEU A 9 37.53 16.87 -10.57
CA LEU A 9 36.77 17.08 -9.33
C LEU A 9 35.36 16.45 -9.34
N LEU A 10 34.82 16.11 -10.52
CA LEU A 10 33.50 15.44 -10.64
C LEU A 10 33.57 13.91 -10.57
N ASN A 11 34.77 13.31 -10.60
CA ASN A 11 34.96 11.85 -10.57
C ASN A 11 35.43 11.29 -9.22
N ILE A 12 35.76 12.16 -8.25
CA ILE A 12 36.27 11.74 -6.94
C ILE A 12 35.13 11.32 -5.99
N GLY A 13 33.88 11.72 -6.26
CA GLY A 13 32.71 11.39 -5.43
C GLY A 13 32.02 10.04 -5.71
N ARG A 14 32.44 9.27 -6.73
CA ARG A 14 31.74 8.02 -7.15
C ARG A 14 32.42 6.72 -6.73
N ARG A 15 33.47 6.78 -5.90
CA ARG A 15 34.04 5.61 -5.20
C ARG A 15 33.51 5.52 -3.76
N ALA A 16 32.19 5.63 -3.59
CA ALA A 16 31.57 5.10 -2.38
C ALA A 16 31.63 3.56 -2.49
N TYR A 17 32.36 2.92 -1.59
CA TYR A 17 32.47 1.46 -1.47
C TYR A 17 31.09 0.81 -1.67
N ARG A 18 30.84 0.23 -2.85
CA ARG A 18 29.65 -0.59 -3.06
C ARG A 18 29.87 -1.84 -2.23
N LEU A 19 29.28 -1.89 -1.03
CA LEU A 19 29.23 -3.10 -0.24
C LEU A 19 28.74 -4.23 -1.16
N PRO A 20 29.39 -5.41 -1.15
CA PRO A 20 28.94 -6.55 -1.92
C PRO A 20 27.44 -6.76 -1.72
N GLU A 21 26.69 -7.01 -2.79
CA GLU A 21 25.23 -7.14 -2.74
C GLU A 21 24.77 -8.17 -1.69
N ARG A 22 25.58 -9.21 -1.48
CA ARG A 22 25.40 -10.22 -0.42
C ARG A 22 25.41 -9.63 1.00
N ILE A 23 26.29 -8.67 1.29
CA ILE A 23 26.40 -8.00 2.59
C ILE A 23 25.18 -7.08 2.81
N ILE A 24 24.79 -6.32 1.77
CA ILE A 24 23.59 -5.47 1.82
C ILE A 24 22.35 -6.33 2.09
N LYS A 25 22.17 -7.44 1.36
CA LYS A 25 21.05 -8.38 1.57
C LYS A 25 21.03 -8.95 2.99
N ARG A 26 22.20 -9.22 3.59
CA ARG A 26 22.29 -9.71 4.97
C ARG A 26 21.91 -8.64 6.00
N LEU A 27 22.32 -7.38 5.78
CA LEU A 27 21.98 -6.26 6.68
C LEU A 27 20.51 -5.86 6.58
N VAL A 28 19.95 -5.83 5.36
CA VAL A 28 18.53 -5.55 5.09
C VAL A 28 17.62 -6.53 5.81
N ARG A 29 18.02 -7.81 5.93
CA ARG A 29 17.22 -8.81 6.66
C ARG A 29 17.22 -8.65 8.18
N LYS A 30 18.16 -7.88 8.73
CA LYS A 30 18.39 -7.81 10.19
C LYS A 30 18.14 -6.43 10.80
N ASN A 31 18.15 -5.38 9.98
CA ASN A 31 17.99 -4.01 10.46
C ASN A 31 16.86 -3.30 9.71
N TYR A 32 15.85 -2.90 10.48
CA TYR A 32 14.68 -2.18 10.01
C TYR A 32 15.01 -0.93 9.18
N TYR A 33 15.91 -0.08 9.68
CA TYR A 33 16.23 1.18 9.04
C TYR A 33 17.05 0.96 7.76
N THR A 34 17.97 0.00 7.78
CA THR A 34 18.72 -0.40 6.59
C THR A 34 17.79 -0.99 5.52
N ALA A 35 16.83 -1.82 5.93
CA ALA A 35 15.83 -2.39 5.04
C ALA A 35 14.97 -1.32 4.37
N ARG A 36 14.45 -0.38 5.16
CA ARG A 36 13.66 0.75 4.66
C ARG A 36 14.46 1.64 3.71
N ALA A 37 15.70 1.98 4.07
CA ALA A 37 16.57 2.79 3.22
C ALA A 37 16.88 2.10 1.88
N TYR A 38 17.13 0.78 1.92
CA TYR A 38 17.34 -0.01 0.71
C TYR A 38 16.08 -0.08 -0.16
N TYR A 39 14.90 -0.27 0.45
CA TYR A 39 13.62 -0.24 -0.26
C TYR A 39 13.36 1.12 -0.92
N TYR A 40 13.65 2.22 -0.23
CA TYR A 40 13.55 3.57 -0.81
C TYR A 40 14.49 3.76 -1.99
N TYR A 41 15.73 3.26 -1.90
CA TYR A 41 16.66 3.28 -3.02
C TYR A 41 16.11 2.53 -4.24
N GLN A 42 15.49 1.36 -4.02
CA GLN A 42 14.85 0.59 -5.09
C GLN A 42 13.69 1.38 -5.72
N LEU A 43 12.82 1.99 -4.90
CA LEU A 43 11.72 2.83 -5.39
C LEU A 43 12.23 3.99 -6.24
N ARG A 44 13.23 4.74 -5.77
CA ARG A 44 13.83 5.85 -6.54
C ARG A 44 14.41 5.40 -7.87
N ARG A 45 15.10 4.26 -7.88
CA ARG A 45 15.66 3.69 -9.11
C ARG A 45 14.55 3.30 -10.09
N LEU A 46 13.44 2.74 -9.61
CA LEU A 46 12.29 2.40 -10.46
C LEU A 46 11.60 3.67 -10.99
N ASP A 47 11.39 4.67 -10.14
CA ASP A 47 10.78 5.94 -10.55
C ASP A 47 11.63 6.68 -11.60
N SER A 48 12.96 6.64 -11.48
CA SER A 48 13.87 7.28 -12.44
C SER A 48 13.85 6.68 -13.84
N GLN A 49 13.19 5.53 -14.04
CA GLN A 49 13.00 4.95 -15.38
C GLN A 49 11.95 5.71 -16.19
N TYR A 50 11.13 6.53 -15.52
CA TYR A 50 10.05 7.28 -16.13
C TYR A 50 10.41 8.77 -16.21
N LYS A 51 10.15 9.39 -17.36
CA LYS A 51 10.33 10.86 -17.53
C LYS A 51 9.28 11.67 -16.76
N GLU A 52 8.11 11.07 -16.60
CA GLU A 52 6.94 11.66 -15.99
C GLU A 52 6.83 11.27 -14.52
N LEU A 53 6.20 12.15 -13.72
CA LEU A 53 5.87 11.81 -12.34
C LEU A 53 4.94 10.58 -12.30
N PRO A 54 5.05 9.75 -11.25
CA PRO A 54 4.17 8.59 -11.08
C PRO A 54 2.69 8.99 -11.07
N LEU A 55 1.85 8.10 -11.62
CA LEU A 55 0.39 8.20 -11.51
C LEU A 55 -0.03 7.64 -10.15
N LEU A 56 -0.71 8.45 -9.37
CA LEU A 56 -1.24 8.04 -8.07
C LEU A 56 -2.68 7.56 -8.24
N VAL A 57 -2.94 6.30 -7.98
CA VAL A 57 -4.29 5.74 -7.84
C VAL A 57 -4.62 5.78 -6.34
N HIS A 58 -5.28 6.86 -5.90
CA HIS A 58 -5.53 7.15 -4.49
C HIS A 58 -7.02 7.15 -4.18
N GLN A 59 -7.48 6.23 -3.34
CA GLN A 59 -8.92 6.03 -3.10
C GLN A 59 -9.19 5.21 -1.84
N MET A 60 -10.44 5.31 -1.37
CA MET A 60 -10.97 4.45 -0.33
C MET A 60 -10.92 2.97 -0.76
N GLY A 61 -10.92 2.05 0.21
CA GLY A 61 -11.00 0.62 -0.09
C GLY A 61 -12.36 0.24 -0.73
N LYS A 62 -12.36 -0.85 -1.51
CA LYS A 62 -13.58 -1.52 -2.04
C LYS A 62 -14.35 -0.75 -3.14
N VAL A 63 -13.66 0.12 -3.87
CA VAL A 63 -14.21 0.89 -5.02
C VAL A 63 -13.86 0.31 -6.40
N GLY A 64 -13.42 -0.95 -6.48
CA GLY A 64 -12.95 -1.54 -7.74
C GLY A 64 -11.55 -1.07 -8.18
N SER A 65 -10.81 -0.47 -7.23
CA SER A 65 -9.49 0.11 -7.40
C SER A 65 -8.42 -0.81 -7.99
N SER A 66 -8.44 -2.07 -7.60
CA SER A 66 -7.49 -3.09 -8.06
C SER A 66 -7.64 -3.36 -9.56
N SER A 67 -8.88 -3.40 -10.07
CA SER A 67 -9.16 -3.63 -11.49
C SER A 67 -8.67 -2.46 -12.36
N VAL A 68 -8.90 -1.23 -11.91
CA VAL A 68 -8.41 -0.03 -12.59
C VAL A 68 -6.89 0.04 -12.57
N THR A 69 -6.26 -0.22 -11.41
CA THR A 69 -4.80 -0.27 -11.28
C THR A 69 -4.20 -1.28 -12.28
N LYS A 70 -4.70 -2.51 -12.30
CA LYS A 70 -4.23 -3.57 -13.22
C LYS A 70 -4.41 -3.18 -14.69
N SER A 71 -5.55 -2.58 -15.02
CA SER A 71 -5.83 -2.14 -16.40
C SER A 71 -4.87 -1.05 -16.85
N LEU A 72 -4.56 -0.08 -15.97
CA LEU A 72 -3.58 0.97 -16.24
C LEU A 72 -2.15 0.43 -16.37
N GLU A 73 -1.78 -0.56 -15.55
CA GLU A 73 -0.49 -1.25 -15.64
C GLU A 73 -0.35 -1.98 -16.98
N MET A 74 -1.39 -2.72 -17.41
CA MET A 74 -1.42 -3.40 -18.70
C MET A 74 -1.38 -2.44 -19.90
N ALA A 75 -2.01 -1.27 -19.77
CA ALA A 75 -2.04 -0.25 -20.81
C ALA A 75 -0.67 0.43 -21.06
N THR A 76 0.35 0.17 -20.23
CA THR A 76 1.73 0.68 -20.40
C THR A 76 1.77 2.19 -20.64
N ILE A 77 1.11 2.96 -19.76
CA ILE A 77 0.90 4.42 -19.90
C ILE A 77 2.17 5.29 -19.79
N GLY A 78 3.37 4.70 -19.87
CA GLY A 78 4.64 5.42 -19.77
C GLY A 78 4.87 6.10 -18.42
N ARG A 79 4.16 5.64 -17.37
CA ARG A 79 4.26 6.14 -15.98
C ARG A 79 4.25 4.97 -15.03
N ARG A 80 5.00 5.09 -13.93
CA ARG A 80 4.81 4.20 -12.79
C ARG A 80 3.48 4.48 -12.11
N ILE A 81 2.80 3.42 -11.67
CA ILE A 81 1.52 3.51 -10.97
C ILE A 81 1.74 3.16 -9.50
N TYR A 82 1.12 3.94 -8.63
CA TYR A 82 1.08 3.68 -7.20
C TYR A 82 -0.36 3.61 -6.72
N HIS A 83 -0.77 2.45 -6.21
CA HIS A 83 -2.07 2.26 -5.58
C HIS A 83 -1.96 2.50 -4.07
N THR A 84 -2.72 3.47 -3.55
CA THR A 84 -2.66 3.90 -2.15
C THR A 84 -4.05 4.13 -1.57
N HIS A 85 -4.21 3.80 -0.28
CA HIS A 85 -5.47 4.00 0.46
C HIS A 85 -5.41 5.09 1.53
N SER A 86 -4.21 5.53 1.92
CA SER A 86 -4.01 6.63 2.86
C SER A 86 -2.60 7.15 2.70
N LEU A 87 -2.45 8.47 2.66
CA LEU A 87 -1.15 9.14 2.74
C LEU A 87 -1.01 9.99 4.01
N ARG A 88 -2.00 9.98 4.92
CA ARG A 88 -1.97 10.74 6.18
C ARG A 88 -0.85 10.28 7.11
N PRO A 89 -0.10 11.21 7.73
CA PRO A 89 1.11 10.86 8.46
C PRO A 89 0.80 10.03 9.72
N GLU A 90 -0.29 10.32 10.42
CA GLU A 90 -0.70 9.62 11.64
C GLU A 90 -1.04 8.16 11.34
N MET A 91 -1.70 7.90 10.21
CA MET A 91 -2.03 6.55 9.76
C MET A 91 -0.78 5.79 9.33
N ILE A 92 0.13 6.43 8.59
CA ILE A 92 1.41 5.83 8.20
C ILE A 92 2.19 5.44 9.46
N GLU A 93 2.32 6.33 10.43
CA GLU A 93 3.02 6.06 11.69
C GLU A 93 2.36 4.95 12.51
N LYS A 94 1.04 4.99 12.66
CA LYS A 94 0.27 3.96 13.38
C LYS A 94 0.52 2.57 12.77
N TYR A 95 0.38 2.43 11.46
CA TYR A 95 0.59 1.14 10.79
C TYR A 95 2.06 0.74 10.76
N GLU A 96 2.99 1.68 10.61
CA GLU A 96 4.41 1.38 10.64
C GLU A 96 4.82 0.83 12.01
N ARG A 97 4.34 1.43 13.10
CA ARG A 97 4.56 0.91 14.47
C ARG A 97 3.99 -0.50 14.63
N LYS A 98 2.73 -0.74 14.21
CA LYS A 98 2.07 -2.06 14.31
C LYS A 98 2.77 -3.14 13.50
N ARG A 99 3.30 -2.79 12.31
CA ARG A 99 3.87 -3.73 11.34
C ARG A 99 5.39 -3.84 11.39
N ARG A 100 6.05 -3.10 12.30
CA ARG A 100 7.50 -3.11 12.43
C ARG A 100 8.09 -4.51 12.61
N GLY A 101 7.40 -5.35 13.38
CA GLY A 101 7.78 -6.74 13.63
C GLY A 101 7.61 -7.68 12.43
N TYR A 102 7.05 -7.23 11.31
CA TYR A 102 6.86 -8.06 10.12
C TYR A 102 8.12 -8.14 9.24
N LEU A 103 9.20 -7.43 9.62
CA LEU A 103 10.47 -7.53 8.92
C LEU A 103 11.00 -8.97 8.98
N GLY A 104 11.25 -9.58 7.83
CA GLY A 104 11.75 -10.95 7.75
C GLY A 104 10.68 -12.03 7.99
N THR A 105 9.41 -11.66 8.10
CA THR A 105 8.29 -12.61 8.13
C THR A 105 7.60 -12.68 6.76
N ASP A 106 6.68 -13.64 6.62
CA ASP A 106 5.75 -13.74 5.50
C ASP A 106 4.93 -12.45 5.24
N ARG A 107 4.70 -11.66 6.29
CA ARG A 107 3.99 -10.38 6.26
C ARG A 107 4.85 -9.17 5.93
N GLU A 108 6.11 -9.34 5.53
CA GLU A 108 7.00 -8.21 5.21
C GLU A 108 6.42 -7.33 4.08
N GLY A 109 5.62 -7.91 3.17
CA GLY A 109 4.89 -7.16 2.14
C GLY A 109 4.02 -6.04 2.73
N ASP A 110 3.28 -6.33 3.80
CA ASP A 110 2.41 -5.36 4.48
C ASP A 110 3.19 -4.20 5.09
N LEU A 111 4.42 -4.46 5.55
CA LEU A 111 5.33 -3.43 6.05
C LEU A 111 5.87 -2.58 4.89
N ARG A 112 6.28 -3.21 3.79
CA ARG A 112 6.76 -2.50 2.59
C ARG A 112 5.68 -1.60 1.98
N HIS A 113 4.41 -2.00 2.01
CA HIS A 113 3.30 -1.13 1.63
C HIS A 113 3.25 0.17 2.44
N ILE A 114 3.52 0.12 3.75
CA ILE A 114 3.58 1.33 4.59
C ILE A 114 4.81 2.18 4.28
N TRP A 115 5.97 1.55 4.05
CA TRP A 115 7.16 2.26 3.58
C TRP A 115 6.91 2.97 2.25
N GLN A 116 6.17 2.35 1.33
CA GLN A 116 5.79 2.97 0.07
C GLN A 116 4.94 4.22 0.30
N TYR A 117 3.97 4.19 1.22
CA TYR A 117 3.15 5.36 1.56
C TYR A 117 4.00 6.48 2.13
N ARG A 118 4.93 6.16 3.05
CA ARG A 118 5.86 7.15 3.61
C ARG A 118 6.77 7.75 2.53
N TYR A 119 7.34 6.91 1.67
CA TYR A 119 8.15 7.35 0.53
C TYR A 119 7.38 8.33 -0.36
N LEU A 120 6.17 7.97 -0.77
CA LEU A 120 5.32 8.81 -1.62
C LEU A 120 4.97 10.13 -0.95
N ARG A 121 4.61 10.10 0.33
CA ARG A 121 4.36 11.30 1.11
C ARG A 121 5.57 12.22 1.12
N GLU A 122 6.75 11.69 1.42
CA GLU A 122 8.01 12.46 1.37
C GLU A 122 8.27 13.02 -0.03
N GLN A 123 7.97 12.29 -1.11
CA GLN A 123 8.12 12.80 -2.48
C GLN A 123 7.10 13.89 -2.82
N ILE A 124 5.87 13.79 -2.33
CA ILE A 124 4.84 14.82 -2.51
C ILE A 124 5.22 16.08 -1.75
N GLU A 125 5.64 15.95 -0.48
CA GLU A 125 6.04 17.07 0.38
C GLU A 125 7.31 17.76 -0.13
N ARG A 126 8.35 16.99 -0.52
CA ARG A 126 9.59 17.55 -1.07
C ARG A 126 9.43 18.08 -2.49
N GLY A 127 8.61 17.40 -3.29
CA GLY A 127 8.46 17.63 -4.72
C GLY A 127 7.29 18.54 -5.10
N PHE A 128 6.66 19.23 -4.15
CA PHE A 128 5.46 20.04 -4.42
C PHE A 128 5.68 21.09 -5.53
N LEU A 129 6.92 21.47 -5.85
CA LEU A 129 7.21 22.56 -6.81
C LEU A 129 8.53 22.43 -7.62
N GLU A 130 9.28 21.32 -7.59
CA GLU A 130 10.67 21.34 -8.09
C GLU A 130 10.85 21.55 -9.61
N ASN A 131 9.80 21.52 -10.43
CA ASN A 131 9.86 21.90 -11.87
C ASN A 131 8.47 22.27 -12.46
N GLY A 132 7.49 22.65 -11.64
CA GLY A 132 6.11 22.90 -12.10
C GLY A 132 5.32 21.65 -12.55
N LYS A 133 5.90 20.44 -12.46
CA LYS A 133 5.21 19.18 -12.75
C LYS A 133 4.16 18.89 -11.68
N LYS A 134 2.91 18.68 -12.09
CA LYS A 134 1.79 18.34 -11.22
C LYS A 134 1.61 16.82 -11.11
N TRP A 135 1.38 16.33 -9.90
CA TRP A 135 0.95 14.95 -9.68
C TRP A 135 -0.37 14.69 -10.41
N LYS A 136 -0.47 13.52 -11.04
CA LYS A 136 -1.72 13.04 -11.62
C LYS A 136 -2.31 12.03 -10.65
N VAL A 137 -3.60 12.21 -10.35
CA VAL A 137 -4.31 11.39 -9.38
C VAL A 137 -5.57 10.81 -10.03
N VAL A 138 -5.76 9.51 -9.89
CA VAL A 138 -7.00 8.81 -10.20
C VAL A 138 -7.64 8.42 -8.87
N THR A 139 -8.88 8.85 -8.67
CA THR A 139 -9.69 8.46 -7.53
C THR A 139 -10.98 7.85 -8.05
N LEU A 140 -11.42 6.76 -7.45
CA LEU A 140 -12.71 6.14 -7.75
C LEU A 140 -13.65 6.36 -6.58
N ILE A 141 -14.91 6.54 -6.91
CA ILE A 141 -16.02 6.56 -5.98
C ILE A 141 -16.91 5.36 -6.25
N ARG A 142 -17.57 4.85 -5.21
CA ARG A 142 -18.58 3.81 -5.27
C ARG A 142 -19.70 4.18 -4.32
N ASP A 143 -20.92 3.72 -4.61
CA ASP A 143 -22.02 3.77 -3.67
C ASP A 143 -21.57 3.26 -2.28
N PRO A 144 -21.77 4.05 -1.20
CA PRO A 144 -21.25 3.73 0.13
C PRO A 144 -21.86 2.45 0.71
N ILE A 145 -23.12 2.15 0.39
CA ILE A 145 -23.80 0.94 0.86
C ILE A 145 -23.17 -0.30 0.21
N ALA A 146 -23.07 -0.31 -1.12
CA ALA A 146 -22.44 -1.39 -1.87
C ALA A 146 -20.95 -1.58 -1.48
N ARG A 147 -20.26 -0.49 -1.16
CA ARG A 147 -18.88 -0.49 -0.68
C ARG A 147 -18.76 -1.14 0.71
N ASN A 148 -19.68 -0.84 1.63
CA ASN A 148 -19.73 -1.44 2.96
C ASN A 148 -20.07 -2.94 2.91
N ILE A 149 -21.06 -3.32 2.12
CA ILE A 149 -21.41 -4.73 1.88
C ILE A 149 -20.19 -5.50 1.34
N SER A 150 -19.50 -4.93 0.35
CA SER A 150 -18.29 -5.53 -0.22
C SER A 150 -17.15 -5.66 0.79
N ASP A 151 -17.04 -4.75 1.75
CA ASP A 151 -16.02 -4.79 2.82
C ASP A 151 -16.35 -5.85 3.86
N PHE A 152 -17.62 -5.93 4.25
CA PHE A 152 -18.11 -6.94 5.18
C PHE A 152 -17.82 -8.36 4.70
N PHE A 153 -18.19 -8.68 3.45
CA PHE A 153 -17.99 -10.02 2.91
C PHE A 153 -16.52 -10.35 2.62
N GLU A 154 -15.66 -9.38 2.28
CA GLU A 154 -14.24 -9.69 2.08
C GLU A 154 -13.53 -10.04 3.40
N ASN A 155 -13.92 -9.41 4.51
CA ASN A 155 -13.35 -9.70 5.82
C ASN A 155 -14.11 -10.78 6.60
N THR A 156 -15.04 -11.49 5.94
CA THR A 156 -15.77 -12.62 6.51
C THR A 156 -15.29 -13.92 5.86
N GLU A 157 -14.67 -14.78 6.66
CA GLU A 157 -14.16 -16.08 6.25
C GLU A 157 -15.27 -17.12 6.39
N MET A 158 -15.46 -17.92 5.34
CA MET A 158 -16.27 -19.13 5.42
C MET A 158 -15.39 -20.28 5.93
N LEU A 159 -15.78 -20.89 7.04
CA LEU A 159 -15.09 -22.03 7.64
C LEU A 159 -15.68 -23.35 7.12
N PRO A 160 -14.90 -24.46 7.16
CA PRO A 160 -15.42 -25.78 6.85
C PRO A 160 -16.62 -26.13 7.73
N SER A 161 -17.67 -26.67 7.10
CA SER A 161 -18.90 -27.07 7.76
C SER A 161 -19.07 -28.59 7.73
N THR A 162 -19.79 -29.12 8.73
CA THR A 162 -20.11 -30.54 8.87
C THR A 162 -21.38 -30.95 8.11
N SER A 163 -22.20 -29.98 7.70
CA SER A 163 -23.46 -30.18 6.99
C SER A 163 -23.58 -29.17 5.84
N GLU A 164 -24.18 -29.60 4.72
CA GLU A 164 -24.51 -28.71 3.60
C GLU A 164 -25.54 -27.63 3.98
N GLN A 165 -26.28 -27.84 5.07
CA GLN A 165 -27.29 -26.90 5.57
C GLN A 165 -26.71 -25.88 6.57
N GLU A 166 -25.42 -25.97 6.88
CA GLU A 166 -24.74 -25.14 7.87
C GLU A 166 -23.67 -24.27 7.19
N LEU A 167 -23.77 -22.96 7.41
CA LEU A 167 -22.76 -21.98 7.00
C LEU A 167 -22.03 -21.47 8.24
N ARG A 168 -20.76 -21.85 8.39
CA ARG A 168 -19.89 -21.36 9.47
C ARG A 168 -19.12 -20.14 9.00
N LEU A 169 -19.29 -19.02 9.67
CA LEU A 169 -18.67 -17.74 9.31
C LEU A 169 -17.83 -17.21 10.46
N ARG A 170 -16.68 -16.65 10.13
CA ARG A 170 -15.80 -15.98 11.10
C ARG A 170 -15.27 -14.67 10.54
N SER A 171 -15.22 -13.64 11.37
CA SER A 171 -14.44 -12.44 11.07
C SER A 171 -13.58 -12.07 12.25
N VAL A 172 -12.26 -12.01 12.02
CA VAL A 172 -11.32 -11.43 12.99
C VAL A 172 -11.44 -9.90 13.02
N GLU A 173 -11.78 -9.27 11.89
CA GLU A 173 -11.92 -7.81 11.81
C GLU A 173 -13.17 -7.32 12.56
N TYR A 174 -14.28 -8.05 12.48
CA TYR A 174 -15.56 -7.69 13.11
C TYR A 174 -15.85 -8.47 14.39
N ASP A 175 -14.91 -9.29 14.86
CA ASP A 175 -14.99 -10.06 16.10
C ASP A 175 -16.30 -10.88 16.22
N PHE A 176 -16.44 -11.86 15.32
CA PHE A 176 -17.51 -12.85 15.41
C PHE A 176 -17.08 -14.22 14.86
N GLU A 177 -17.72 -15.27 15.38
CA GLU A 177 -17.81 -16.59 14.77
C GLU A 177 -19.24 -17.09 14.98
N ILE A 178 -19.94 -17.43 13.91
CA ILE A 178 -21.35 -17.86 13.96
C ILE A 178 -21.60 -19.07 13.06
N ILE A 179 -22.69 -19.78 13.34
CA ILE A 179 -23.21 -20.86 12.50
C ILE A 179 -24.62 -20.45 12.10
N ILE A 180 -24.87 -20.42 10.79
CA ILE A 180 -26.18 -20.14 10.21
C ILE A 180 -26.71 -21.45 9.64
N VAL A 181 -27.94 -21.81 10.01
CA VAL A 181 -28.61 -23.03 9.53
C VAL A 181 -29.76 -22.62 8.60
N ASN A 182 -30.04 -23.41 7.56
CA ASN A 182 -31.22 -23.24 6.69
C ASN A 182 -31.35 -21.86 5.99
N ASN A 183 -30.27 -21.36 5.38
CA ASN A 183 -30.30 -20.10 4.60
C ASN A 183 -30.75 -18.87 5.39
N GLY A 184 -30.25 -18.71 6.63
CA GLY A 184 -30.52 -17.56 7.50
C GLY A 184 -29.96 -16.22 6.98
N LEU A 185 -30.59 -15.67 5.94
CA LEU A 185 -30.27 -14.36 5.38
C LEU A 185 -30.56 -13.24 6.38
N ASP A 186 -31.61 -13.38 7.17
CA ASP A 186 -32.00 -12.38 8.17
C ASP A 186 -30.92 -12.26 9.27
N GLU A 187 -30.35 -13.38 9.70
CA GLU A 187 -29.22 -13.43 10.63
C GLU A 187 -27.98 -12.77 10.04
N LEU A 188 -27.70 -12.96 8.74
CA LEU A 188 -26.61 -12.27 8.05
C LEU A 188 -26.84 -10.75 7.98
N ILE A 189 -28.06 -10.33 7.66
CA ILE A 189 -28.43 -8.92 7.58
C ILE A 189 -28.28 -8.28 8.96
N GLN A 190 -28.81 -8.93 10.00
CA GLN A 190 -28.68 -8.47 11.38
C GLN A 190 -27.21 -8.38 11.79
N LEU A 191 -26.41 -9.41 11.51
CA LEU A 191 -24.98 -9.40 11.80
C LEU A 191 -24.24 -8.26 11.10
N PHE A 192 -24.56 -7.98 9.84
CA PHE A 192 -24.02 -6.83 9.11
C PHE A 192 -24.35 -5.52 9.83
N PHE A 193 -25.60 -5.33 10.25
CA PHE A 193 -25.99 -4.11 10.95
C PHE A 193 -25.34 -3.98 12.34
N GLU A 194 -25.19 -5.08 13.07
CA GLU A 194 -24.64 -5.08 14.43
C GLU A 194 -23.11 -4.96 14.48
N LYS A 195 -22.40 -5.64 13.57
CA LYS A 195 -20.94 -5.79 13.65
C LYS A 195 -20.17 -4.88 12.70
N PHE A 196 -20.76 -4.47 11.58
CA PHE A 196 -20.04 -3.65 10.60
C PHE A 196 -20.07 -2.16 10.99
N PRO A 197 -18.94 -1.44 10.94
CA PRO A 197 -18.92 0.01 11.17
C PRO A 197 -19.46 0.78 9.94
N HIS A 198 -20.76 1.11 9.94
CA HIS A 198 -21.45 1.74 8.80
C HIS A 198 -20.97 3.16 8.46
N ASP A 199 -20.46 3.89 9.44
CA ASP A 199 -19.88 5.24 9.28
C ASP A 199 -18.48 5.24 8.65
N TYR A 200 -18.15 4.22 7.84
CA TYR A 200 -16.79 4.00 7.35
C TYR A 200 -16.17 5.28 6.80
N ARG A 201 -15.15 5.73 7.54
CA ARG A 201 -14.11 6.68 7.14
C ARG A 201 -14.58 7.93 6.41
N ARG A 202 -15.34 8.78 7.10
CA ARG A 202 -15.37 10.24 6.81
C ARG A 202 -13.94 10.83 6.75
N ASP A 203 -13.00 10.16 7.38
CA ASP A 203 -11.60 10.50 7.48
C ASP A 203 -10.76 10.14 6.24
N PHE A 204 -11.33 9.51 5.20
CA PHE A 204 -10.64 9.42 3.90
C PHE A 204 -10.54 10.79 3.20
N LEU A 205 -11.52 11.68 3.44
CA LEU A 205 -11.62 13.01 2.81
C LEU A 205 -11.09 14.16 3.69
N THR A 206 -10.74 13.89 4.95
CA THR A 206 -10.19 14.87 5.92
C THR A 206 -8.79 14.49 6.36
#